data_AF-A0A520C4T0-F1
#
_entry.id   AF-A0A520C4T0-F1
#
_cell.length_a   1.000
_cell.length_b   1.000
_cell.length_c   1.000
_cell.angle_alpha   90.00
_cell.angle_beta   90.00
_cell.angle_gamma   90.00
#
_symmetry.space_group_name_H-M   'P 1'
#
loop_
_entity.id
_entity.type
_entity.pdbx_description
1 polymer ?
#
loop_
_entity_poly.entity_id
_entity_poly.type
_entity_poly.pdbx_seq_one_letter_code
_entity_poly.pdbx_strand_id
1 'polypeptide(L)'
;FLTVTTIQEIVRSSLVQNALIKFISSSDDDEKPKIISASFTISGIMTIVCIFFNFLFAHYLADLWDAKPFASILIHYNVVFLILGFLTQFNSIEQAHLSFKGVFWSNFIRQSSFFLAVLVFFITDVKLELIYLVYVQIFGAIFSTLVSYRHVKAYLKISFKLEWEWIKKIFSYGKFAFGTSVSSILSSSIDQMMLGSILSPKASGSFNIAVRITNLVEIPTSAVAAIVFPQSAKRLASDGMEAVRYLYEKSVGTILAFLLPSLVILFIFSDLFITIIAGKTYEDAVPLLRITLFYSLFVPFGRQFGTILDSIGKTKITFIVVVIVAVINIVLNYLLI
;
A
#
# COMPACT_ATOMS: atom_id res chain seq x y z
N PHE A 1 -11.52 -3.07 -12.47
CA PHE A 1 -10.70 -1.84 -12.63
C PHE A 1 -9.78 -1.63 -11.43
N LEU A 2 -10.32 -1.29 -10.25
CA LEU A 2 -9.52 -0.98 -9.04
C LEU A 2 -8.50 -2.07 -8.68
N THR A 3 -8.87 -3.34 -8.80
CA THR A 3 -7.95 -4.45 -8.53
C THR A 3 -6.72 -4.43 -9.46
N VAL A 4 -6.91 -4.21 -10.76
CA VAL A 4 -5.82 -4.17 -11.75
C VAL A 4 -4.89 -3.00 -11.49
N THR A 5 -5.45 -1.81 -11.29
CA THR A 5 -4.65 -0.60 -11.04
C THR A 5 -3.90 -0.66 -9.71
N THR A 6 -4.54 -1.20 -8.65
CA THR A 6 -3.91 -1.42 -7.35
C THR A 6 -2.74 -2.39 -7.45
N ILE A 7 -2.90 -3.51 -8.16
CA ILE A 7 -1.81 -4.47 -8.39
C ILE A 7 -0.65 -3.80 -9.12
N GLN A 8 -0.91 -3.03 -10.18
CA GLN A 8 0.14 -2.34 -10.93
C GLN A 8 0.91 -1.32 -10.09
N GLU A 9 0.21 -0.56 -9.24
CA GLU A 9 0.84 0.37 -8.31
C GLU A 9 1.69 -0.36 -7.27
N ILE A 10 1.21 -1.47 -6.74
CA ILE A 10 1.94 -2.27 -5.77
C ILE A 10 3.17 -2.91 -6.40
N VAL A 11 3.07 -3.42 -7.63
CA VAL A 11 4.21 -3.96 -8.39
C VAL A 11 5.31 -2.91 -8.49
N ARG A 12 4.97 -1.71 -8.98
CA ARG A 12 5.95 -0.63 -9.18
C ARG A 12 6.52 -0.11 -7.86
N SER A 13 5.66 0.17 -6.88
CA SER A 13 6.08 0.73 -5.59
C SER A 13 6.89 -0.27 -4.77
N SER A 14 6.47 -1.54 -4.67
CA SER A 14 7.17 -2.55 -3.85
C SER A 14 8.56 -2.88 -4.36
N LEU A 15 8.78 -2.86 -5.68
CA LEU A 15 10.09 -3.10 -6.27
C LEU A 15 11.10 -1.98 -5.95
N VAL A 16 10.63 -0.77 -5.66
CA VAL A 16 11.48 0.43 -5.69
C VAL A 16 11.43 1.24 -4.39
N GLN A 17 10.26 1.51 -3.82
CA GLN A 17 10.06 2.43 -2.69
C GLN A 17 10.89 2.05 -1.46
N ASN A 18 10.73 0.84 -0.92
CA ASN A 18 11.44 0.44 0.31
C ASN A 18 12.96 0.36 0.09
N ALA A 19 13.39 -0.09 -1.09
CA ALA A 19 14.79 -0.12 -1.47
C ALA A 19 15.38 1.29 -1.52
N LEU A 20 14.70 2.21 -2.21
CA LEU A 20 15.08 3.61 -2.33
C LEU A 20 15.18 4.28 -0.95
N ILE A 21 14.15 4.13 -0.12
CA ILE A 21 14.13 4.70 1.23
C ILE A 21 15.29 4.17 2.05
N LYS A 22 15.51 2.85 2.03
CA LYS A 22 16.58 2.20 2.78
C LYS A 22 17.95 2.72 2.34
N PHE A 23 18.26 2.62 1.05
CA PHE A 23 19.59 2.94 0.53
C PHE A 23 19.90 4.44 0.64
N ILE A 24 18.93 5.34 0.44
CA ILE A 24 19.15 6.78 0.71
C ILE A 24 19.39 7.03 2.21
N SER A 25 18.67 6.34 3.09
CA SER A 25 18.81 6.54 4.55
C SER A 25 20.13 6.02 5.11
N SER A 26 20.77 5.06 4.44
CA SER A 26 21.97 4.35 4.90
C SER A 26 23.25 4.64 4.10
N SER A 27 23.18 5.45 3.05
CA SER A 27 24.33 5.74 2.17
C SER A 27 24.77 7.19 2.25
N ASP A 28 26.04 7.40 1.92
CA ASP A 28 26.68 8.71 1.88
C ASP A 28 26.07 9.63 0.80
N ASP A 29 26.23 10.94 0.98
CA ASP A 29 25.58 11.96 0.15
C ASP A 29 25.99 11.92 -1.33
N ASP A 30 27.17 11.39 -1.65
CA ASP A 30 27.71 11.22 -3.00
C ASP A 30 27.08 10.06 -3.78
N GLU A 31 26.62 9.02 -3.07
CA GLU A 31 25.93 7.87 -3.66
C GLU A 31 24.43 8.13 -3.90
N LYS A 32 23.81 9.06 -3.15
CA LYS A 32 22.37 9.36 -3.24
C LYS A 32 21.89 9.68 -4.68
N PRO A 33 22.58 10.51 -5.49
CA PRO A 33 22.15 10.78 -6.86
C PRO A 33 22.16 9.55 -7.77
N LYS A 34 23.07 8.60 -7.51
CA LYS A 34 23.16 7.33 -8.24
C LYS A 34 22.00 6.41 -7.87
N ILE A 35 21.69 6.31 -6.58
CA ILE A 35 20.55 5.54 -6.06
C ILE A 35 19.23 6.07 -6.62
N ILE A 36 19.04 7.39 -6.59
CA ILE A 36 17.84 8.06 -7.14
C ILE A 36 17.70 7.74 -8.62
N SER A 37 18.77 7.88 -9.41
CA SER A 37 18.74 7.58 -10.85
C SER A 37 18.41 6.11 -11.16
N ALA A 38 19.04 5.17 -10.45
CA ALA A 38 18.74 3.75 -10.58
C ALA A 38 17.29 3.42 -10.23
N SER A 39 16.75 4.05 -9.19
CA SER A 39 15.36 3.93 -8.76
C SER A 39 14.37 4.46 -9.82
N PHE A 40 14.63 5.65 -10.37
CA PHE A 40 13.85 6.20 -11.48
C PHE A 40 13.90 5.29 -12.72
N THR A 41 15.07 4.70 -13.03
CA THR A 41 15.23 3.77 -14.14
C THR A 41 14.34 2.54 -13.96
N ILE A 42 14.41 1.87 -12.80
CA ILE A 42 13.59 0.67 -12.52
C ILE A 42 12.10 1.05 -12.54
N SER A 43 11.72 2.14 -11.87
CA SER A 43 10.32 2.58 -11.85
C SER A 43 9.82 2.92 -13.26
N GLY A 44 10.63 3.56 -14.09
CA GLY A 44 10.29 3.91 -15.47
C GLY A 44 10.09 2.68 -16.35
N ILE A 45 11.00 1.69 -16.25
CA ILE A 45 10.87 0.41 -16.94
C ILE A 45 9.57 -0.29 -16.52
N MET A 46 9.30 -0.38 -15.21
CA MET A 46 8.06 -0.99 -14.72
C MET A 46 6.80 -0.24 -15.19
N THR A 47 6.85 1.10 -15.23
CA THR A 47 5.75 1.89 -15.78
C THR A 47 5.50 1.55 -17.25
N ILE A 48 6.55 1.53 -18.07
CA ILE A 48 6.44 1.20 -19.51
C ILE A 48 5.89 -0.22 -19.70
N VAL A 49 6.38 -1.20 -18.93
CA VAL A 49 5.90 -2.57 -18.98
C VAL A 49 4.40 -2.63 -18.64
N CYS A 50 3.95 -2.03 -17.54
CA CYS A 50 2.53 -2.03 -17.16
C CYS A 50 1.65 -1.31 -18.19
N ILE A 51 2.10 -0.18 -18.74
CA ILE A 51 1.37 0.55 -19.79
C ILE A 51 1.24 -0.31 -21.05
N PHE A 52 2.33 -0.98 -21.46
CA PHE A 52 2.31 -1.90 -22.59
C PHE A 52 1.35 -3.07 -22.36
N PHE A 53 1.37 -3.67 -21.18
CA PHE A 53 0.42 -4.71 -20.77
C PHE A 53 -1.03 -4.20 -20.82
N ASN A 54 -1.30 -2.98 -20.37
CA ASN A 54 -2.63 -2.38 -20.44
C ASN A 54 -3.09 -2.23 -21.88
N PHE A 55 -2.26 -1.72 -22.79
CA PHE A 55 -2.64 -1.61 -24.20
C PHE A 55 -2.90 -2.97 -24.86
N LEU A 56 -2.08 -3.98 -24.52
CA LEU A 56 -2.20 -5.32 -25.11
C LEU A 56 -3.42 -6.09 -24.60
N PHE A 57 -3.73 -6.01 -23.30
CA PHE A 57 -4.73 -6.85 -22.66
C PHE A 57 -6.03 -6.13 -22.26
N ALA A 58 -6.13 -4.80 -22.38
CA ALA A 58 -7.33 -4.05 -21.95
C ALA A 58 -8.63 -4.57 -22.59
N HIS A 59 -8.64 -4.80 -23.90
CA HIS A 59 -9.82 -5.29 -24.63
C HIS A 59 -10.14 -6.73 -24.23
N TYR A 60 -9.13 -7.60 -24.19
CA TYR A 60 -9.30 -8.99 -23.74
C TYR A 60 -9.90 -9.08 -22.32
N LEU A 61 -9.39 -8.27 -21.39
CA LEU A 61 -9.91 -8.20 -20.03
C LEU A 61 -11.33 -7.61 -19.95
N ALA A 62 -11.68 -6.67 -20.84
CA ALA A 62 -13.03 -6.14 -20.91
C ALA A 62 -14.04 -7.20 -21.37
N ASP A 63 -13.67 -8.01 -22.37
CA ASP A 63 -14.50 -9.10 -22.86
C ASP A 63 -14.62 -10.23 -21.84
N LEU A 64 -13.51 -10.61 -21.19
CA LEU A 64 -13.48 -11.65 -20.15
C LEU A 64 -14.39 -11.33 -18.96
N TRP A 65 -14.52 -10.05 -18.60
CA TRP A 65 -15.32 -9.59 -17.47
C TRP A 65 -16.67 -9.01 -17.85
N ASP A 66 -17.09 -9.11 -19.12
CA ASP A 66 -18.32 -8.53 -19.66
C ASP A 66 -18.48 -7.03 -19.28
N ALA A 67 -17.38 -6.29 -19.31
CA ALA A 67 -17.28 -4.92 -18.82
C ALA A 67 -16.83 -3.99 -19.95
N LYS A 68 -17.70 -3.72 -20.91
CA LYS A 68 -17.38 -2.94 -22.13
C LYS A 68 -16.65 -1.60 -21.88
N PRO A 69 -16.99 -0.77 -20.87
CA PRO A 69 -16.25 0.46 -20.59
C PRO A 69 -14.84 0.26 -20.04
N PHE A 70 -14.51 -0.94 -19.53
CA PHE A 70 -13.27 -1.23 -18.82
C PHE A 70 -12.03 -0.93 -19.65
N ALA A 71 -12.01 -1.34 -20.93
CA ALA A 71 -10.86 -1.18 -21.79
C ALA A 71 -10.48 0.30 -21.96
N SER A 72 -11.48 1.14 -22.27
CA SER A 72 -11.29 2.58 -22.43
C SER A 72 -10.79 3.23 -21.13
N ILE A 73 -11.43 2.91 -20.00
CA ILE A 73 -11.05 3.46 -18.68
C ILE A 73 -9.61 3.07 -18.33
N LEU A 74 -9.21 1.80 -18.56
CA LEU A 74 -7.87 1.32 -18.27
C LEU A 74 -6.80 1.99 -19.14
N ILE A 75 -7.08 2.21 -20.43
CA ILE A 75 -6.16 2.91 -21.33
C ILE A 75 -5.94 4.35 -20.89
N HIS A 76 -7.01 5.09 -20.53
CA HIS A 76 -6.90 6.46 -20.03
C HIS A 76 -6.18 6.53 -18.67
N TYR A 77 -6.33 5.49 -17.84
CA TYR A 77 -5.63 5.40 -16.55
C TYR A 77 -4.10 5.34 -16.70
N ASN A 78 -3.56 4.93 -17.85
CA ASN A 78 -2.11 4.93 -18.08
C ASN A 78 -1.49 6.32 -17.84
N VAL A 79 -2.23 7.40 -18.10
CA VAL A 79 -1.78 8.77 -17.79
C VAL A 79 -1.66 8.99 -16.29
N VAL A 80 -2.66 8.58 -15.51
CA VAL A 80 -2.63 8.61 -14.04
C VAL A 80 -1.44 7.80 -13.54
N PHE A 81 -1.30 6.57 -14.04
CA PHE A 81 -0.25 5.65 -13.61
C PHE A 81 1.16 6.18 -13.87
N LEU A 82 1.38 6.82 -15.03
CA LEU A 82 2.64 7.50 -15.37
C LEU A 82 2.96 8.63 -14.38
N ILE A 83 1.98 9.47 -14.06
CA ILE A 83 2.15 10.60 -13.13
C ILE A 83 2.41 10.10 -11.70
N LEU A 84 1.65 9.08 -11.26
CA LEU A 84 1.87 8.41 -9.98
C LEU A 84 3.27 7.74 -9.92
N GLY A 85 3.82 7.36 -11.08
CA GLY A 85 5.23 7.11 -11.35
C GLY A 85 6.15 8.01 -10.54
N PHE A 86 6.11 9.29 -10.91
CA PHE A 86 6.92 10.36 -10.34
C PHE A 86 6.53 10.68 -8.90
N LEU A 87 5.24 10.77 -8.60
CA LEU A 87 4.77 11.06 -7.24
C LEU A 87 5.31 10.07 -6.21
N THR A 88 5.32 8.77 -6.56
CA THR A 88 5.82 7.72 -5.66
C THR A 88 7.32 7.90 -5.40
N GLN A 89 8.10 8.24 -6.44
CA GLN A 89 9.54 8.51 -6.30
C GLN A 89 9.78 9.72 -5.39
N PHE A 90 9.08 10.83 -5.62
CA PHE A 90 9.23 12.04 -4.81
C PHE A 90 8.88 11.79 -3.34
N ASN A 91 7.74 11.14 -3.09
CA ASN A 91 7.33 10.78 -1.73
C ASN A 91 8.32 9.81 -1.05
N SER A 92 8.93 8.90 -1.80
CA SER A 92 9.94 7.97 -1.26
C SER A 92 11.23 8.70 -0.88
N ILE A 93 11.69 9.64 -1.70
CA ILE A 93 12.87 10.47 -1.40
C ILE A 93 12.61 11.35 -0.17
N GLU A 94 11.43 11.95 -0.06
CA GLU A 94 11.05 12.73 1.13
C GLU A 94 11.02 11.87 2.40
N GLN A 95 10.41 10.68 2.34
CA GLN A 95 10.36 9.73 3.47
C GLN A 95 11.76 9.30 3.93
N ALA A 96 12.68 9.07 2.99
CA ALA A 96 14.07 8.75 3.30
C ALA A 96 14.78 9.86 4.10
N HIS A 97 14.37 11.11 3.92
CA HIS A 97 14.87 12.28 4.66
C HIS A 97 14.02 12.61 5.90
N LEU A 98 13.07 11.75 6.28
CA LEU A 98 12.12 11.97 7.37
C LEU A 98 11.29 13.26 7.20
N SER A 99 11.11 13.71 5.95
CA SER A 99 10.19 14.78 5.59
C SER A 99 8.86 14.17 5.15
N PHE A 100 7.77 14.55 5.81
CA PHE A 100 6.43 14.03 5.50
C PHE A 100 5.47 15.11 4.99
N LYS A 101 5.89 16.37 4.89
CA LYS A 101 5.02 17.48 4.49
C LYS A 101 4.54 17.36 3.04
N GLY A 102 5.44 17.08 2.09
CA GLY A 102 5.02 16.89 0.70
C GLY A 102 4.22 15.61 0.49
N VAL A 103 4.56 14.54 1.22
CA VAL A 103 3.77 13.29 1.25
C VAL A 103 2.35 13.53 1.76
N PHE A 104 2.19 14.29 2.84
CA PHE A 104 0.89 14.64 3.40
C PHE A 104 0.06 15.46 2.42
N TRP A 105 0.59 16.59 1.94
CA TRP A 105 -0.17 17.49 1.07
C TRP A 105 -0.50 16.85 -0.29
N SER A 106 0.41 16.07 -0.86
CA SER A 106 0.15 15.36 -2.11
C SER A 106 -0.96 14.30 -1.94
N ASN A 107 -0.95 13.51 -0.87
CA ASN A 107 -2.02 12.57 -0.61
C ASN A 107 -3.35 13.29 -0.28
N PHE A 108 -3.29 14.37 0.49
CA PHE A 108 -4.47 15.16 0.84
C PHE A 108 -5.14 15.74 -0.41
N ILE A 109 -4.37 16.32 -1.33
CA ILE A 109 -4.89 16.83 -2.60
C ILE A 109 -5.50 15.70 -3.41
N ARG A 110 -4.81 14.56 -3.57
CA ARG A 110 -5.34 13.43 -4.34
C ARG A 110 -6.68 12.93 -3.81
N GLN A 111 -6.78 12.70 -2.50
CA GLN A 111 -8.01 12.18 -1.91
C GLN A 111 -9.12 13.24 -1.87
N SER A 112 -8.77 14.50 -1.59
CA SER A 112 -9.74 15.60 -1.59
C SER A 112 -10.28 15.89 -2.98
N SER A 113 -9.44 15.89 -4.02
CA SER A 113 -9.88 16.06 -5.41
C SER A 113 -10.87 14.98 -5.83
N PHE A 114 -10.60 13.72 -5.48
CA PHE A 114 -11.51 12.61 -5.76
C PHE A 114 -12.82 12.73 -4.97
N PHE A 115 -12.73 12.98 -3.66
CA PHE A 115 -13.90 13.13 -2.80
C PHE A 115 -14.80 14.30 -3.22
N LEU A 116 -14.21 15.48 -3.46
CA LEU A 116 -14.95 16.68 -3.87
C LEU A 116 -15.62 16.49 -5.22
N ALA A 117 -14.97 15.83 -6.18
CA ALA A 117 -15.60 15.53 -7.45
C ALA A 117 -16.82 14.63 -7.27
N VAL A 118 -16.70 13.52 -6.53
CA VAL A 118 -17.83 12.62 -6.24
C VAL A 118 -18.95 13.36 -5.52
N LEU A 119 -18.62 14.22 -4.55
CA LEU A 119 -19.60 15.04 -3.83
C LEU A 119 -20.33 16.02 -4.76
N VAL A 120 -19.61 16.68 -5.68
CA VAL A 120 -20.21 17.60 -6.66
C VAL A 120 -21.17 16.85 -7.58
N PHE A 121 -20.76 15.70 -8.12
CA PHE A 121 -21.64 14.88 -8.96
C PHE A 121 -22.87 14.38 -8.20
N PHE A 122 -22.71 14.01 -6.93
CA PHE A 122 -23.81 13.61 -6.05
C PHE A 122 -24.81 14.75 -5.80
N ILE A 123 -24.33 15.98 -5.56
CA ILE A 123 -25.21 17.13 -5.28
C ILE A 123 -25.89 17.65 -6.56
N THR A 124 -25.20 17.62 -7.69
CA THR A 124 -25.67 18.21 -8.96
C THR A 124 -26.58 17.28 -9.77
N ASP A 125 -26.73 16.02 -9.35
CA ASP A 125 -27.49 14.96 -10.05
C ASP A 125 -27.11 14.78 -11.53
N VAL A 126 -25.88 15.20 -11.89
CA VAL A 126 -25.34 15.00 -13.23
C VAL A 126 -24.98 13.54 -13.39
N LYS A 127 -25.42 12.91 -14.49
CA LYS A 127 -25.08 11.52 -14.82
C LYS A 127 -23.56 11.33 -14.82
N LEU A 128 -23.07 10.61 -13.82
CA LEU A 128 -21.65 10.31 -13.65
C LEU A 128 -21.26 9.14 -14.55
N GLU A 129 -20.57 9.42 -15.65
CA GLU A 129 -19.82 8.39 -16.37
C GLU A 129 -18.50 8.09 -15.66
N LEU A 130 -18.16 6.79 -15.60
CA LEU A 130 -16.94 6.32 -14.92
C LEU A 130 -15.65 6.94 -15.47
N ILE A 131 -15.65 7.34 -16.75
CA ILE A 131 -14.49 7.97 -17.38
C ILE A 131 -14.16 9.35 -16.77
N TYR A 132 -15.17 10.09 -16.30
CA TYR A 132 -14.94 11.39 -15.64
C TYR A 132 -14.14 11.25 -14.35
N LEU A 133 -14.32 10.14 -13.61
CA LEU A 133 -13.52 9.85 -12.43
C LEU A 133 -12.05 9.60 -12.76
N VAL A 134 -11.72 9.13 -13.96
CA VAL A 134 -10.33 9.00 -14.42
C VAL A 134 -9.74 10.38 -14.68
N TYR A 135 -10.47 11.27 -15.33
CA TYR A 135 -9.99 12.65 -15.56
C TYR A 135 -9.77 13.40 -14.24
N VAL A 136 -10.67 13.26 -13.27
CA VAL A 136 -10.47 13.80 -11.92
C VAL A 136 -9.19 13.25 -11.29
N GLN A 137 -8.91 11.95 -11.43
CA GLN A 137 -7.67 11.34 -10.94
C GLN A 137 -6.43 11.86 -11.66
N ILE A 138 -6.51 12.14 -12.97
CA ILE A 138 -5.41 12.78 -13.72
C ILE A 138 -5.11 14.15 -13.12
N PHE A 139 -6.11 15.02 -12.98
CA PHE A 139 -5.91 16.34 -12.38
C PHE A 139 -5.37 16.24 -10.95
N GLY A 140 -5.99 15.40 -10.11
CA GLY A 140 -5.53 15.13 -8.75
C GLY A 140 -4.08 14.67 -8.71
N ALA A 141 -3.68 13.74 -9.58
CA ALA A 141 -2.31 13.24 -9.67
C ALA A 141 -1.32 14.32 -10.13
N ILE A 142 -1.68 15.17 -11.12
CA ILE A 142 -0.83 16.28 -11.59
C ILE A 142 -0.57 17.25 -10.44
N PHE A 143 -1.62 17.78 -9.80
CA PHE A 143 -1.47 18.75 -8.71
C PHE A 143 -0.71 18.16 -7.51
N SER A 144 -1.00 16.91 -7.16
CA SER A 144 -0.30 16.20 -6.09
C SER A 144 1.19 16.05 -6.39
N THR A 145 1.55 15.72 -7.63
CA THR A 145 2.94 15.58 -8.08
C THR A 145 3.66 16.93 -8.09
N LEU A 146 3.00 18.01 -8.53
CA LEU A 146 3.57 19.35 -8.51
C LEU A 146 3.87 19.83 -7.08
N VAL A 147 2.94 19.58 -6.15
CA VAL A 147 3.14 19.91 -4.73
C VAL A 147 4.28 19.09 -4.14
N SER A 148 4.30 17.77 -4.36
CA SER A 148 5.40 16.91 -3.90
C SER A 148 6.74 17.33 -4.50
N TYR A 149 6.79 17.69 -5.79
CA TYR A 149 8.01 18.21 -6.45
C TYR A 149 8.57 19.44 -5.73
N ARG A 150 7.72 20.40 -5.35
CA ARG A 150 8.15 21.61 -4.63
C ARG A 150 8.83 21.28 -3.29
N HIS A 151 8.43 20.21 -2.62
CA HIS A 151 9.01 19.77 -1.36
C HIS A 151 10.28 18.90 -1.56
N VAL A 152 10.29 18.04 -2.57
CA VAL A 152 11.42 17.13 -2.81
C VAL A 152 12.58 17.77 -3.57
N LYS A 153 12.37 18.88 -4.28
CA LYS A 153 13.38 19.49 -5.19
C LYS A 153 14.75 19.72 -4.55
N ALA A 154 14.82 19.96 -3.24
CA ALA A 154 16.08 20.17 -2.52
C ALA A 154 16.92 18.88 -2.41
N TYR A 155 16.26 17.72 -2.38
CA TYR A 155 16.87 16.40 -2.27
C TYR A 155 17.00 15.69 -3.64
N LEU A 156 16.28 16.17 -4.66
CA LEU A 156 16.24 15.57 -5.98
C LEU A 156 17.49 15.94 -6.79
N LYS A 157 18.55 15.16 -6.62
CA LYS A 157 19.75 15.19 -7.48
C LYS A 157 19.81 13.89 -8.27
N ILE A 158 19.92 13.98 -9.60
CA ILE A 158 19.91 12.81 -10.49
C ILE A 158 21.27 12.70 -11.16
N SER A 159 21.90 11.53 -11.08
CA SER A 159 23.02 11.17 -11.96
C SER A 159 22.48 10.76 -13.33
N PHE A 160 22.96 11.39 -14.41
CA PHE A 160 22.58 11.01 -15.77
C PHE A 160 23.30 9.76 -16.30
N LYS A 161 24.12 9.11 -15.47
CA LYS A 161 24.78 7.85 -15.82
C LYS A 161 23.93 6.66 -15.38
N LEU A 162 23.97 5.60 -16.17
CA LEU A 162 23.28 4.36 -15.85
C LEU A 162 24.10 3.55 -14.85
N GLU A 163 23.70 3.59 -13.58
CA GLU A 163 24.41 2.97 -12.46
C GLU A 163 23.95 1.51 -12.28
N TRP A 164 24.46 0.62 -13.13
CA TRP A 164 24.07 -0.80 -13.15
C TRP A 164 24.22 -1.51 -11.81
N GLU A 165 25.22 -1.13 -11.01
CA GLU A 165 25.43 -1.68 -9.68
C GLU A 165 24.25 -1.38 -8.76
N TRP A 166 23.80 -0.13 -8.73
CA TRP A 166 22.65 0.30 -7.93
C TRP A 166 21.34 -0.29 -8.46
N ILE A 167 21.18 -0.41 -9.78
CA ILE A 167 20.01 -1.09 -10.37
C ILE A 167 19.93 -2.53 -9.86
N LYS A 168 21.04 -3.28 -9.88
CA LYS A 168 21.09 -4.65 -9.37
C LYS A 168 20.80 -4.72 -7.86
N LYS A 169 21.36 -3.79 -7.07
CA LYS A 169 21.12 -3.72 -5.61
C LYS A 169 19.65 -3.44 -5.29
N ILE A 170 19.04 -2.43 -5.93
CA ILE A 170 17.63 -2.07 -5.76
C ILE A 170 16.74 -3.23 -6.20
N PHE A 171 16.98 -3.82 -7.38
CA PHE A 171 16.16 -4.93 -7.88
C PHE A 171 16.28 -6.19 -7.02
N SER A 172 17.48 -6.52 -6.53
CA SER A 172 17.71 -7.69 -5.66
C SER A 172 16.98 -7.56 -4.33
N TYR A 173 16.89 -6.35 -3.78
CA TYR A 173 16.05 -6.05 -2.62
C TYR A 173 14.56 -6.08 -3.00
N GLY A 174 14.21 -5.33 -4.05
CA GLY A 174 12.86 -5.05 -4.50
C GLY A 174 12.07 -6.30 -4.85
N LYS A 175 12.69 -7.31 -5.47
CA LYS A 175 12.00 -8.57 -5.83
C LYS A 175 11.41 -9.29 -4.61
N PHE A 176 12.07 -9.24 -3.46
CA PHE A 176 11.56 -9.85 -2.23
C PHE A 176 10.48 -8.98 -1.59
N ALA A 177 10.64 -7.65 -1.62
CA ALA A 177 9.59 -6.73 -1.16
C ALA A 177 8.32 -6.86 -2.01
N PHE A 178 8.47 -6.98 -3.33
CA PHE A 178 7.39 -7.27 -4.26
C PHE A 178 6.70 -8.59 -3.94
N GLY A 179 7.47 -9.68 -3.80
CA GLY A 179 6.93 -10.97 -3.39
C GLY A 179 6.15 -10.89 -2.07
N THR A 180 6.67 -10.15 -1.09
CA THR A 180 6.02 -9.93 0.20
C THR A 180 4.67 -9.24 0.03
N SER A 181 4.61 -8.18 -0.78
CA SER A 181 3.37 -7.44 -1.04
C SER A 181 2.34 -8.28 -1.79
N VAL A 182 2.76 -9.06 -2.80
CA VAL A 182 1.87 -9.98 -3.53
C VAL A 182 1.32 -11.05 -2.59
N SER A 183 2.19 -11.70 -1.81
CA SER A 183 1.76 -12.70 -0.84
C SER A 183 0.81 -12.12 0.21
N SER A 184 1.05 -10.89 0.67
CA SER A 184 0.18 -10.20 1.62
C SER A 184 -1.22 -9.93 1.04
N ILE A 185 -1.30 -9.44 -0.21
CA ILE A 185 -2.58 -9.21 -0.89
C ILE A 185 -3.34 -10.52 -1.06
N LEU A 186 -2.66 -11.56 -1.51
CA LEU A 186 -3.25 -12.87 -1.69
C LEU A 186 -3.80 -13.38 -0.36
N SER A 187 -3.02 -13.34 0.73
CA SER A 187 -3.51 -13.70 2.07
C SER A 187 -4.72 -12.89 2.51
N SER A 188 -4.70 -11.57 2.33
CA SER A 188 -5.82 -10.72 2.75
C SER A 188 -7.09 -10.91 1.91
N SER A 189 -6.95 -11.37 0.66
CA SER A 189 -8.08 -11.52 -0.27
C SER A 189 -8.61 -12.95 -0.29
N ILE A 190 -7.76 -13.95 0.01
CA ILE A 190 -8.12 -15.36 -0.13
C ILE A 190 -9.22 -15.75 0.86
N ASP A 191 -9.20 -15.23 2.08
CA ASP A 191 -10.25 -15.46 3.09
C ASP A 191 -11.63 -15.14 2.50
N GLN A 192 -11.76 -13.94 1.93
CA GLN A 192 -13.02 -13.48 1.33
C GLN A 192 -13.40 -14.30 0.09
N MET A 193 -12.42 -14.64 -0.76
CA MET A 193 -12.65 -15.41 -1.98
C MET A 193 -13.13 -16.84 -1.66
N MET A 194 -12.47 -17.52 -0.72
CA MET A 194 -12.81 -18.88 -0.31
C MET A 194 -14.17 -18.96 0.39
N LEU A 195 -14.46 -18.01 1.29
CA LEU A 195 -15.81 -17.91 1.89
C LEU A 195 -16.89 -17.71 0.82
N GLY A 196 -16.61 -16.93 -0.22
CA GLY A 196 -17.55 -16.69 -1.32
C GLY A 196 -17.78 -17.93 -2.19
N SER A 197 -16.72 -18.67 -2.49
CA SER A 197 -16.78 -19.83 -3.40
C SER A 197 -17.19 -21.13 -2.73
N ILE A 198 -16.77 -21.36 -1.48
CA ILE A 198 -16.99 -22.62 -0.75
C ILE A 198 -18.30 -22.55 0.04
N LEU A 199 -18.53 -21.42 0.74
CA LEU A 199 -19.66 -21.29 1.66
C LEU A 199 -20.85 -20.55 1.04
N SER A 200 -20.73 -19.24 0.83
CA SER A 200 -21.73 -18.44 0.10
C SER A 200 -21.28 -17.00 -0.16
N PRO A 201 -21.84 -16.31 -1.17
CA PRO A 201 -21.64 -14.87 -1.36
C PRO A 201 -22.05 -14.03 -0.14
N LYS A 202 -23.10 -14.44 0.60
CA LYS A 202 -23.53 -13.74 1.81
C LYS A 202 -22.46 -13.79 2.90
N ALA A 203 -21.88 -14.97 3.16
CA ALA A 203 -20.82 -15.13 4.14
C ALA A 203 -19.58 -14.28 3.80
N SER A 204 -19.19 -14.25 2.52
CA SER A 204 -18.13 -13.37 2.01
C SER A 204 -18.44 -11.88 2.24
N GLY A 205 -19.70 -11.47 2.04
CA GLY A 205 -20.18 -10.12 2.31
C GLY A 205 -20.07 -9.72 3.78
N SER A 206 -20.58 -10.55 4.69
CA SER A 206 -20.50 -10.32 6.15
C SER A 206 -19.06 -10.24 6.64
N PHE A 207 -18.19 -11.14 6.14
CA PHE A 207 -16.75 -11.08 6.45
C PHE A 207 -16.09 -9.80 5.92
N ASN A 208 -16.40 -9.37 4.69
CA ASN A 208 -15.83 -8.15 4.11
C ASN A 208 -16.18 -6.91 4.94
N ILE A 209 -17.38 -6.83 5.51
CA ILE A 209 -17.79 -5.72 6.40
C ILE A 209 -16.92 -5.71 7.67
N ALA A 210 -16.74 -6.86 8.33
CA ALA A 210 -15.90 -6.97 9.52
C ALA A 210 -14.43 -6.57 9.24
N VAL A 211 -13.89 -7.04 8.12
CA VAL A 211 -12.52 -6.70 7.68
C VAL A 211 -12.37 -5.22 7.37
N ARG A 212 -13.35 -4.56 6.73
CA ARG A 212 -13.28 -3.12 6.46
C ARG A 212 -13.15 -2.28 7.72
N ILE A 213 -13.89 -2.61 8.77
CA ILE A 213 -13.80 -1.94 10.07
C ILE A 213 -12.42 -2.20 10.67
N THR A 214 -11.96 -3.45 10.60
CA THR A 214 -10.65 -3.86 11.13
C THR A 214 -9.49 -3.14 10.43
N ASN A 215 -9.56 -2.94 9.11
CA ASN A 215 -8.54 -2.22 8.34
C ASN A 215 -8.33 -0.77 8.81
N LEU A 216 -9.33 -0.14 9.44
CA LEU A 216 -9.17 1.20 10.02
C LEU A 216 -8.18 1.19 11.20
N VAL A 217 -8.12 0.09 11.95
CA VAL A 217 -7.18 -0.14 13.05
C VAL A 217 -5.75 -0.31 12.53
N GLU A 218 -5.57 -0.75 11.28
CA GLU A 218 -4.24 -0.91 10.68
C GLU A 218 -3.62 0.41 10.20
N ILE A 219 -4.42 1.48 10.05
CA ILE A 219 -3.94 2.77 9.54
C ILE A 219 -2.84 3.36 10.45
N PRO A 220 -3.02 3.48 11.79
CA PRO A 220 -1.96 3.94 12.68
C PRO A 220 -0.71 3.06 12.63
N THR A 221 -0.89 1.74 12.56
CA THR A 221 0.22 0.78 12.46
C THR A 221 1.08 1.03 11.22
N SER A 222 0.43 1.27 10.08
CA SER A 222 1.10 1.57 8.82
C SER A 222 1.77 2.95 8.82
N ALA A 223 1.14 3.95 9.45
CA ALA A 223 1.72 5.28 9.58
C ALA A 223 3.01 5.27 10.42
N VAL A 224 3.01 4.54 11.54
CA VAL A 224 4.23 4.35 12.36
C VAL A 224 5.30 3.59 11.58
N ALA A 225 4.93 2.54 10.85
CA ALA A 225 5.87 1.79 10.01
C ALA A 225 6.60 2.68 8.98
N ALA A 226 5.91 3.63 8.36
CA ALA A 226 6.50 4.56 7.38
C ALA A 226 7.56 5.50 7.99
N ILE A 227 7.51 5.73 9.30
CA ILE A 227 8.51 6.51 10.05
C ILE A 227 9.62 5.59 10.58
N VAL A 228 9.24 4.46 11.15
CA VAL A 228 10.16 3.48 11.75
C VAL A 228 11.11 2.90 10.70
N PHE A 229 10.65 2.67 9.48
CA PHE A 229 11.47 2.11 8.41
C PHE A 229 12.74 2.94 8.12
N PRO A 230 12.65 4.22 7.69
CA PRO A 230 13.83 5.04 7.43
C PRO A 230 14.66 5.28 8.69
N GLN A 231 14.02 5.46 9.86
CA GLN A 231 14.75 5.63 11.12
C GLN A 231 15.57 4.39 11.49
N SER A 232 15.04 3.20 11.27
CA SER A 232 15.74 1.94 11.55
C SER A 232 16.90 1.72 10.59
N ALA A 233 16.70 2.00 9.30
CA ALA A 233 17.77 1.94 8.30
C ALA A 233 18.93 2.88 8.65
N LYS A 234 18.62 4.10 9.09
CA LYS A 234 19.61 5.09 9.51
C LYS A 234 20.32 4.71 10.82
N ARG A 235 19.56 4.35 11.86
CA ARG A 235 20.10 3.99 13.18
C ARG A 235 20.91 2.71 13.18
N LEU A 236 20.60 1.76 12.29
CA LEU A 236 21.44 0.58 12.13
C LEU A 236 22.88 0.97 11.75
N ALA A 237 23.03 1.95 10.86
CA ALA A 237 24.33 2.40 10.38
C ALA A 237 25.11 3.20 11.44
N SER A 238 24.42 3.98 12.28
CA SER A 238 25.06 4.84 13.28
C SER A 238 25.18 4.22 14.68
N ASP A 239 24.15 3.52 15.14
CA ASP A 239 23.95 3.13 16.55
C ASP A 239 23.92 1.60 16.72
N GLY A 240 23.97 0.84 15.63
CA GLY A 240 23.98 -0.63 15.63
C GLY A 240 22.62 -1.28 15.93
N MET A 241 22.66 -2.59 16.23
CA MET A 241 21.46 -3.43 16.31
C MET A 241 20.59 -3.16 17.56
N GLU A 242 21.17 -2.72 18.67
CA GLU A 242 20.42 -2.44 19.89
C GLU A 242 19.42 -1.29 19.71
N ALA A 243 19.84 -0.23 19.00
CA ALA A 243 18.96 0.89 18.68
C ALA A 243 17.75 0.46 17.81
N VAL A 244 17.95 -0.50 16.92
CA VAL A 244 16.88 -1.07 16.08
C VAL A 244 15.90 -1.91 16.92
N ARG A 245 16.40 -2.71 17.87
CA ARG A 245 15.56 -3.47 18.81
C ARG A 245 14.70 -2.55 19.68
N TYR A 246 15.31 -1.52 20.25
CA TYR A 246 14.59 -0.52 21.03
C TYR A 246 13.52 0.18 20.19
N LEU A 247 13.83 0.53 18.94
CA LEU A 247 12.87 1.17 18.04
C LEU A 247 11.70 0.23 17.72
N TYR A 248 11.93 -1.06 17.54
CA TYR A 248 10.86 -2.06 17.39
C TYR A 248 9.93 -2.09 18.61
N GLU A 249 10.49 -2.30 19.81
CA GLU A 249 9.73 -2.42 21.05
C GLU A 249 8.92 -1.16 21.34
N LYS A 250 9.56 0.01 21.21
CA LYS A 250 8.91 1.30 21.39
C LYS A 250 7.77 1.51 20.40
N SER A 251 7.95 1.10 19.14
CA SER A 251 6.93 1.26 18.11
C SER A 251 5.72 0.38 18.36
N VAL A 252 5.96 -0.91 18.68
CA VAL A 252 4.87 -1.84 19.03
C VAL A 252 4.13 -1.35 20.27
N GLY A 253 4.84 -0.99 21.33
CA GLY A 253 4.23 -0.47 22.57
C GLY A 253 3.40 0.81 22.34
N THR A 254 3.91 1.74 21.54
CA THR A 254 3.21 2.99 21.21
C THR A 254 1.93 2.72 20.41
N ILE A 255 2.01 1.84 19.40
CA ILE A 255 0.85 1.47 18.58
C ILE A 255 -0.19 0.79 19.45
N LEU A 256 0.18 -0.18 20.29
CA LEU A 256 -0.76 -0.87 21.18
C LEU A 256 -1.41 0.07 22.18
N ALA A 257 -0.65 0.97 22.80
CA ALA A 257 -1.19 1.96 23.72
C ALA A 257 -2.26 2.85 23.05
N PHE A 258 -2.08 3.18 21.77
CA PHE A 258 -3.05 3.95 21.00
C PHE A 258 -4.25 3.13 20.50
N LEU A 259 -4.02 1.88 20.07
CA LEU A 259 -5.06 1.02 19.50
C LEU A 259 -5.95 0.38 20.57
N LEU A 260 -5.41 0.01 21.73
CA LEU A 260 -6.14 -0.71 22.78
C LEU A 260 -7.46 -0.02 23.18
N PRO A 261 -7.50 1.30 23.48
CA PRO A 261 -8.76 1.98 23.80
C PRO A 261 -9.79 1.88 22.66
N SER A 262 -9.35 2.09 21.43
CA SER A 262 -10.20 2.03 20.23
C SER A 262 -10.74 0.61 20.00
N LEU A 263 -9.90 -0.41 20.19
CA LEU A 263 -10.29 -1.82 20.07
C LEU A 263 -11.31 -2.24 21.12
N VAL A 264 -11.15 -1.81 22.37
CA VAL A 264 -12.10 -2.07 23.44
C VAL A 264 -13.46 -1.45 23.13
N ILE A 265 -13.49 -0.19 22.66
CA ILE A 265 -14.73 0.49 22.25
C ILE A 265 -15.39 -0.26 21.09
N LEU A 266 -14.64 -0.61 20.05
CA LEU A 266 -15.16 -1.36 18.89
C LEU A 266 -15.68 -2.75 19.29
N PHE A 267 -15.04 -3.41 20.24
CA PHE A 267 -15.45 -4.74 20.71
C PHE A 267 -16.75 -4.69 21.51
N ILE A 268 -16.88 -3.74 22.43
CA ILE A 268 -18.08 -3.57 23.26
C ILE A 268 -19.27 -3.14 22.39
N PHE A 269 -19.06 -2.18 21.49
CA PHE A 269 -20.11 -1.60 20.65
C PHE A 269 -20.17 -2.21 19.24
N SER A 270 -19.66 -3.44 19.07
CA SER A 270 -19.56 -4.11 17.76
C SER A 270 -20.90 -4.16 17.00
N ASP A 271 -21.99 -4.41 17.71
CA ASP A 271 -23.36 -4.44 17.17
C ASP A 271 -23.80 -3.09 16.57
N LEU A 272 -23.53 -2.00 17.31
CA LEU A 272 -23.84 -0.64 16.90
C LEU A 272 -23.05 -0.26 15.64
N PHE A 273 -21.74 -0.55 15.62
CA PHE A 273 -20.90 -0.23 14.47
C PHE A 273 -21.33 -0.99 13.20
N ILE A 274 -21.63 -2.28 13.33
CA ILE A 274 -22.13 -3.08 12.20
C ILE A 274 -23.48 -2.55 11.71
N THR A 275 -24.40 -2.26 12.64
CA THR A 275 -25.73 -1.75 12.28
C THR A 275 -25.66 -0.38 11.61
N ILE A 276 -24.77 0.52 12.04
CA ILE A 276 -24.59 1.84 11.42
C ILE A 276 -23.98 1.73 10.03
N ILE A 277 -22.98 0.86 9.85
CA ILE A 277 -22.18 0.79 8.61
C ILE A 277 -22.88 -0.04 7.53
N ALA A 278 -23.47 -1.17 7.92
CA ALA A 278 -24.00 -2.17 6.99
C ALA A 278 -25.51 -2.39 7.13
N GLY A 279 -26.12 -1.94 8.23
CA GLY A 279 -27.52 -2.20 8.55
C GLY A 279 -27.74 -3.53 9.27
N LYS A 280 -28.96 -3.72 9.80
CA LYS A 280 -29.35 -4.91 10.59
C LYS A 280 -29.29 -6.23 9.81
N THR A 281 -29.26 -6.18 8.48
CA THR A 281 -29.17 -7.38 7.63
C THR A 281 -27.83 -8.11 7.76
N TYR A 282 -26.82 -7.47 8.36
CA TYR A 282 -25.47 -8.02 8.56
C TYR A 282 -25.14 -8.26 10.04
N GLU A 283 -26.12 -8.50 10.90
CA GLU A 283 -25.89 -8.87 12.31
C GLU A 283 -24.98 -10.11 12.46
N ASP A 284 -24.97 -11.00 11.47
CA ASP A 284 -24.07 -12.16 11.40
C ASP A 284 -22.57 -11.78 11.25
N ALA A 285 -22.26 -10.52 10.91
CA ALA A 285 -20.90 -9.99 10.90
C ALA A 285 -20.39 -9.58 12.29
N VAL A 286 -21.26 -9.46 13.30
CA VAL A 286 -20.87 -9.01 14.66
C VAL A 286 -19.88 -9.97 15.33
N PRO A 287 -20.09 -11.30 15.34
CA PRO A 287 -19.10 -12.24 15.87
C PRO A 287 -17.79 -12.22 15.08
N LEU A 288 -17.86 -12.06 13.76
CA LEU A 288 -16.67 -11.96 12.89
C LEU A 288 -15.83 -10.74 13.25
N LEU A 289 -16.47 -9.58 13.43
CA LEU A 289 -15.80 -8.36 13.86
C LEU A 289 -15.11 -8.53 15.21
N ARG A 290 -15.75 -9.18 16.19
CA ARG A 290 -15.12 -9.43 17.50
C ARG A 290 -13.86 -10.28 17.39
N ILE A 291 -13.87 -11.30 16.54
CA ILE A 291 -12.70 -12.15 16.28
C ILE A 291 -11.58 -11.35 15.59
N THR A 292 -11.92 -10.57 14.56
CA THR A 292 -10.91 -9.79 13.82
C THR A 292 -10.31 -8.66 14.68
N LEU A 293 -11.10 -8.05 15.58
CA LEU A 293 -10.61 -7.06 16.55
C LEU A 293 -9.61 -7.69 17.54
N PHE A 294 -9.85 -8.92 17.99
CA PHE A 294 -8.88 -9.63 18.82
C PHE A 294 -7.58 -9.93 18.06
N TYR A 295 -7.68 -10.42 16.82
CA TYR A 295 -6.52 -10.59 15.94
C TYR A 295 -5.74 -9.29 15.71
N SER A 296 -6.42 -8.15 15.65
CA SER A 296 -5.81 -6.83 15.43
C SER A 296 -4.80 -6.44 16.52
N LEU A 297 -4.86 -7.04 17.71
CA LEU A 297 -3.86 -6.86 18.76
C LEU A 297 -2.48 -7.39 18.35
N PHE A 298 -2.44 -8.38 17.46
CA PHE A 298 -1.19 -9.01 17.01
C PHE A 298 -0.61 -8.35 15.75
N VAL A 299 -1.42 -7.59 15.00
CA VAL A 299 -1.01 -6.92 13.76
C VAL A 299 0.22 -6.00 13.95
N PRO A 300 0.30 -5.16 15.01
CA PRO A 300 1.47 -4.32 15.23
C PRO A 300 2.78 -5.11 15.36
N PHE A 301 2.75 -6.28 16.00
CA PHE A 301 3.94 -7.12 16.16
C PHE A 301 4.46 -7.61 14.81
N GLY A 302 3.57 -8.18 13.99
CA GLY A 302 3.94 -8.70 12.67
C GLY A 302 4.36 -7.59 11.72
N ARG A 303 3.61 -6.48 11.68
CA ARG A 303 3.88 -5.36 10.77
C ARG A 303 5.20 -4.66 11.10
N GLN A 304 5.47 -4.38 12.38
CA GLN A 304 6.74 -3.76 12.77
C GLN A 304 7.91 -4.74 12.64
N PHE A 305 7.70 -6.04 12.87
CA PHE A 305 8.74 -7.06 12.66
C PHE A 305 9.20 -7.08 11.19
N GLY A 306 8.26 -7.13 10.23
CA GLY A 306 8.58 -7.08 8.81
C GLY A 306 9.24 -5.76 8.41
N THR A 307 8.73 -4.63 8.92
CA THR A 307 9.28 -3.29 8.67
C THR A 307 10.75 -3.19 9.10
N ILE A 308 11.07 -3.71 10.29
CA ILE A 308 12.43 -3.73 10.82
C ILE A 308 13.33 -4.64 9.99
N LEU A 309 12.92 -5.88 9.72
CA LEU A 309 13.70 -6.81 8.91
C LEU A 309 14.02 -6.24 7.53
N ASP A 310 13.03 -5.62 6.89
CA ASP A 310 13.19 -4.98 5.59
C ASP A 310 14.19 -3.82 5.69
N SER A 311 14.04 -2.94 6.68
CA SER A 311 14.93 -1.78 6.88
C SER A 311 16.40 -2.18 7.06
N ILE A 312 16.68 -3.32 7.73
CA ILE A 312 18.04 -3.84 7.92
C ILE A 312 18.52 -4.72 6.75
N GLY A 313 17.72 -4.85 5.68
CA GLY A 313 18.09 -5.60 4.47
C GLY A 313 17.81 -7.10 4.48
N LYS A 314 17.08 -7.60 5.48
CA LYS A 314 16.67 -9.00 5.59
C LYS A 314 15.31 -9.26 4.92
N THR A 315 14.99 -8.55 3.85
CA THR A 315 13.72 -8.64 3.12
C THR A 315 13.37 -10.04 2.62
N LYS A 316 14.38 -10.88 2.34
CA LYS A 316 14.17 -12.29 2.00
C LYS A 316 13.51 -13.06 3.14
N ILE A 317 13.85 -12.77 4.40
CA ILE A 317 13.25 -13.42 5.57
C ILE A 317 11.80 -12.99 5.70
N THR A 318 11.52 -11.68 5.58
CA THR A 318 10.15 -11.15 5.56
C THR A 318 9.30 -11.85 4.50
N PHE A 319 9.81 -11.97 3.28
CA PHE A 319 9.14 -12.67 2.19
C PHE A 319 8.83 -14.13 2.54
N ILE A 320 9.80 -14.89 3.05
CA ILE A 320 9.60 -16.30 3.43
C ILE A 320 8.54 -16.43 4.52
N VAL A 321 8.59 -15.58 5.56
CA VAL A 321 7.60 -15.59 6.66
C VAL A 321 6.20 -15.32 6.12
N VAL A 322 6.04 -14.29 5.29
CA VAL A 322 4.72 -13.94 4.72
C VAL A 322 4.19 -15.04 3.80
N VAL A 323 5.05 -15.67 3.00
CA VAL A 323 4.65 -16.83 2.17
C VAL A 323 4.20 -18.00 3.04
N ILE A 324 4.93 -18.31 4.11
CA ILE A 324 4.55 -19.40 5.04
C ILE A 324 3.20 -19.09 5.68
N VAL A 325 3.00 -17.86 6.18
CA VAL A 325 1.73 -17.41 6.75
C VAL A 325 0.60 -17.50 5.71
N ALA A 326 0.87 -17.12 4.46
CA ALA A 326 -0.11 -17.21 3.38
C ALA A 326 -0.53 -18.66 3.10
N VAL A 327 0.44 -19.57 2.99
CA VAL A 327 0.17 -20.99 2.76
C VAL A 327 -0.61 -21.59 3.94
N ILE A 328 -0.21 -21.29 5.18
CA ILE A 328 -0.91 -21.76 6.38
C ILE A 328 -2.36 -21.25 6.38
N ASN A 329 -2.58 -19.96 6.10
CA ASN A 329 -3.92 -19.39 6.02
C ASN A 329 -4.78 -20.09 4.96
N ILE A 330 -4.25 -20.31 3.75
CA ILE A 330 -4.97 -21.02 2.67
C ILE A 330 -5.36 -22.44 3.10
N VAL A 331 -4.42 -23.18 3.69
CA VAL A 331 -4.65 -24.55 4.13
C VAL A 331 -5.69 -24.60 5.25
N LEU A 332 -5.58 -23.71 6.25
CA LEU A 332 -6.53 -23.66 7.35
C LEU A 332 -7.93 -23.26 6.86
N ASN A 333 -8.04 -22.28 5.95
CA ASN A 333 -9.32 -21.93 5.35
C ASN A 333 -9.95 -23.12 4.62
N TYR A 334 -9.16 -23.89 3.87
CA TYR A 334 -9.69 -25.05 3.15
C TYR A 334 -10.17 -26.17 4.09
N LEU A 335 -9.55 -26.31 5.26
CA LEU A 335 -9.90 -27.34 6.24
C LEU A 335 -11.06 -26.95 7.18
N LEU A 336 -11.25 -25.64 7.43
CA LEU A 336 -12.20 -25.14 8.44
C LEU A 336 -13.48 -24.53 7.84
N ILE A 337 -13.46 -24.16 6.56
CA ILE A 337 -14.65 -23.73 5.79
C ILE A 337 -15.29 -24.97 5.17
#